data_AF-A0AAV9LKX0-F1
#
_entry.id   AF-A0AAV9LKX0-F1
#
_cell.length_a   1.000
_cell.length_b   1.000
_cell.length_c   1.000
_cell.angle_alpha   90.00
_cell.angle_beta   90.00
_cell.angle_gamma   90.00
#
_symmetry.space_group_name_H-M   'P 1'
#
loop_
_entity.id
_entity.type
_entity.pdbx_description
1 polymer ?
#
loop_
_entity_poly.entity_id
_entity_poly.type
_entity_poly.pdbx_seq_one_letter_code
_entity_poly.pdbx_strand_id
1 'polypeptide(L)'
;MMHEPSEQIDDRQSNWAYSKPVVVIDLLWNFMYIIAAMVVLVLSKNENPEMPLRVWIIGYSLLCMVHVVSVYLEFRRRGYGQSLFTGEGVLRPTLDSSYITLADLTPDRTSYVTKLMDSANTMVSLFWWIIGFYWVCTGGQRMVDESPQLYWLCIVFLAFDVFFVIFLLVLACAIGLGICCCFPCIIAVLYIVADKKGAAKEDVEKLSKYIFQRNDCTEKKCTSENQGTFAGFMTLCGGDAPTDEHRVSVDDAECSICLSTYDDGDELRELPCGHLFHCPCIDKWLYMSATCPLCKRNIFGASSCCGGV
;
A
#
# COMPACT_ATOMS: atom_id res chain seq x y z
N MET A 1 -3.51 -20.27 -2.94
CA MET A 1 -2.59 -19.23 -3.44
C MET A 1 -3.29 -17.89 -3.25
N MET A 2 -3.19 -17.31 -2.04
CA MET A 2 -3.87 -16.06 -1.66
C MET A 2 -2.99 -15.31 -0.65
N HIS A 3 -1.72 -15.06 -1.02
CA HIS A 3 -0.73 -14.40 -0.14
C HIS A 3 0.09 -13.30 -0.83
N GLU A 4 -0.36 -12.76 -1.97
CA GLU A 4 0.40 -11.77 -2.76
C GLU A 4 0.08 -10.27 -2.56
N PRO A 5 -0.97 -9.79 -1.86
CA PRO A 5 -1.19 -8.34 -1.77
C PRO A 5 -0.24 -7.62 -0.79
N SER A 6 0.32 -8.30 0.22
CA SER A 6 1.20 -7.67 1.21
C SER A 6 2.62 -7.41 0.69
N GLU A 7 3.23 -8.37 -0.02
CA GLU A 7 4.60 -8.22 -0.54
C GLU A 7 4.69 -7.08 -1.57
N GLN A 8 3.67 -6.94 -2.42
CA GLN A 8 3.66 -5.93 -3.46
C GLN A 8 3.49 -4.49 -2.91
N ILE A 9 2.87 -4.34 -1.73
CA ILE A 9 2.73 -3.06 -1.03
C ILE A 9 4.05 -2.69 -0.35
N ASP A 10 4.71 -3.66 0.30
CA ASP A 10 6.02 -3.48 0.95
C ASP A 10 7.10 -3.09 -0.08
N ASP A 11 7.11 -3.74 -1.25
CA ASP A 11 8.03 -3.40 -2.34
C ASP A 11 7.80 -1.97 -2.84
N ARG A 12 6.54 -1.55 -2.99
CA ARG A 12 6.21 -0.17 -3.38
C ARG A 12 6.67 0.82 -2.32
N GLN A 13 6.35 0.61 -1.05
CA GLN A 13 6.77 1.51 0.04
C GLN A 13 8.29 1.63 0.15
N SER A 14 9.03 0.53 -0.02
CA SER A 14 10.49 0.53 0.01
C SER A 14 11.12 1.38 -1.11
N ASN A 15 10.44 1.52 -2.26
CA ASN A 15 10.89 2.33 -3.38
C ASN A 15 10.69 3.84 -3.16
N TRP A 16 9.67 4.25 -2.41
CA TRP A 16 9.44 5.67 -2.08
C TRP A 16 10.44 6.17 -1.03
N ALA A 17 10.69 5.37 0.01
CA ALA A 17 11.67 5.71 1.04
C ALA A 17 13.10 5.87 0.46
N TYR A 18 13.43 5.09 -0.57
CA TYR A 18 14.70 5.15 -1.30
C TYR A 18 14.63 6.02 -2.57
N SER A 19 13.85 7.10 -2.56
CA SER A 19 13.89 8.05 -3.67
C SER A 19 15.32 8.63 -3.82
N LYS A 20 15.84 8.63 -5.06
CA LYS A 20 17.18 9.15 -5.40
C LYS A 20 17.53 10.48 -4.71
N PRO A 21 16.65 11.51 -4.68
CA PRO A 21 16.99 12.77 -4.02
C PRO A 21 17.13 12.63 -2.50
N VAL A 22 16.28 11.84 -1.84
CA VAL A 22 16.35 11.63 -0.39
C VAL A 22 17.66 10.94 0.00
N VAL A 23 18.06 9.91 -0.74
CA VAL A 23 19.33 9.21 -0.52
C VAL A 23 20.52 10.13 -0.75
N VAL A 24 20.51 10.95 -1.81
CA VAL A 24 21.60 11.89 -2.09
C VAL A 24 21.73 12.95 -0.98
N ILE A 25 20.60 13.48 -0.49
CA ILE A 25 20.59 14.45 0.61
C ILE A 25 21.16 13.82 1.88
N ASP A 26 20.76 12.60 2.23
CA ASP A 26 21.29 11.86 3.38
C ASP A 26 22.80 11.62 3.28
N LEU A 27 23.30 11.19 2.10
CA LEU A 27 24.73 10.98 1.87
C LEU A 27 25.54 12.28 1.97
N LEU A 28 25.05 13.37 1.36
CA LEU A 28 25.71 14.67 1.43
C LEU A 28 25.80 15.18 2.87
N TRP A 29 24.73 14.99 3.64
CA TRP A 29 24.66 15.43 5.03
C TRP A 29 25.63 14.67 5.94
N ASN A 30 25.61 13.33 5.89
CA ASN A 30 26.55 12.51 6.65
C ASN A 30 28.01 12.81 6.27
N PHE A 31 28.29 13.09 4.99
CA PHE A 31 29.61 13.50 4.54
C PHE A 31 30.03 14.86 5.10
N MET A 32 29.13 15.85 5.15
CA MET A 32 29.40 17.14 5.78
C MET A 32 29.70 17.00 7.27
N TYR A 33 29.03 16.11 7.98
CA TYR A 33 29.34 15.82 9.39
C TYR A 33 30.72 15.23 9.58
N ILE A 34 31.15 14.31 8.72
CA ILE A 34 32.50 13.74 8.78
C ILE A 34 33.55 14.83 8.55
N ILE A 35 33.32 15.73 7.58
CA ILE A 35 34.22 16.87 7.35
C ILE A 35 34.28 17.76 8.60
N ALA A 36 33.13 18.13 9.17
CA ALA A 36 33.08 18.94 10.38
C ALA A 36 33.82 18.28 11.55
N ALA A 37 33.59 16.99 11.78
CA ALA A 37 34.28 16.21 12.81
C ALA A 37 35.81 16.19 12.59
N MET A 38 36.26 16.00 11.34
CA MET A 38 37.68 16.05 10.99
C MET A 38 38.28 17.44 11.25
N VAL A 39 37.55 18.51 10.90
CA VAL A 39 37.97 19.90 11.19
C VAL A 39 38.12 20.12 12.70
N VAL A 40 37.14 19.67 13.51
CA VAL A 40 37.22 19.79 14.98
C VAL A 40 38.41 19.01 15.55
N LEU A 41 38.68 17.79 15.05
CA LEU A 41 39.84 17.01 15.48
C LEU A 41 41.17 17.67 15.12
N VAL A 42 41.26 18.29 13.94
CA VAL A 42 42.46 19.01 13.48
C VAL A 42 42.69 20.28 14.30
N LEU A 43 41.65 21.11 14.47
CA LEU A 43 41.75 22.38 15.20
C LEU A 43 42.09 22.15 16.67
N SER A 44 41.52 21.11 17.28
CA SER A 44 41.78 20.80 18.67
C SER A 44 43.11 20.09 18.91
N LYS A 45 43.84 19.60 17.89
CA LYS A 45 44.94 18.61 18.01
C LYS A 45 45.97 18.85 19.13
N ASN A 46 46.20 20.10 19.53
CA ASN A 46 47.17 20.47 20.55
C ASN A 46 46.61 20.49 21.99
N GLU A 47 45.30 20.29 22.19
CA GLU A 47 44.64 20.22 23.50
C GLU A 47 44.60 18.75 24.01
N ASN A 48 44.90 18.50 25.29
CA ASN A 48 44.83 17.16 25.89
C ASN A 48 43.68 17.08 26.91
N PRO A 49 42.45 16.74 26.48
CA PRO A 49 41.32 16.63 27.39
C PRO A 49 41.42 15.37 28.27
N GLU A 50 41.05 15.49 29.56
CA GLU A 50 40.96 14.33 30.47
C GLU A 50 39.88 13.32 30.05
N MET A 51 38.78 13.77 29.45
CA MET A 51 37.73 12.88 28.94
C MET A 51 37.98 12.55 27.46
N PRO A 52 37.61 11.33 27.01
CA PRO A 52 37.91 10.85 25.66
C PRO A 52 36.96 11.44 24.58
N LEU A 53 36.72 12.76 24.59
CA LEU A 53 35.91 13.46 23.59
C LEU A 53 36.43 13.26 22.17
N ARG A 54 37.75 13.11 21.99
CA ARG A 54 38.33 12.76 20.69
C ARG A 54 37.90 11.38 20.21
N VAL A 55 37.90 10.40 21.11
CA VAL A 55 37.44 9.03 20.81
C VAL A 55 35.97 9.05 20.44
N TRP A 56 35.18 9.89 21.12
CA TRP A 56 33.79 10.11 20.79
C TRP A 56 33.59 10.62 19.35
N ILE A 57 34.29 11.70 18.96
CA ILE A 57 34.21 12.28 17.61
C ILE A 57 34.69 11.30 16.54
N ILE A 58 35.76 10.55 16.81
CA ILE A 58 36.27 9.51 15.90
C ILE A 58 35.21 8.40 15.74
N GLY A 59 34.61 7.94 16.83
CA GLY A 59 33.53 6.96 16.80
C GLY A 59 32.33 7.45 16.00
N TYR A 60 31.93 8.72 16.18
CA TYR A 60 30.84 9.33 15.42
C TYR A 60 31.14 9.37 13.92
N SER A 61 32.37 9.75 13.56
CA SER A 61 32.84 9.77 12.17
C SER A 61 32.81 8.38 11.53
N LEU A 62 33.24 7.34 12.26
CA LEU A 62 33.19 5.96 11.79
C LEU A 62 31.76 5.46 11.60
N LEU A 63 30.85 5.79 12.52
CA LEU A 63 29.43 5.43 12.40
C LEU A 63 28.76 6.10 11.20
N CYS A 64 29.02 7.40 10.98
CA CYS A 64 28.57 8.10 9.78
C CYS A 64 29.15 7.48 8.50
N MET A 65 30.41 7.04 8.52
CA MET A 65 31.02 6.37 7.36
C MET A 65 30.39 5.01 7.10
N VAL A 66 30.14 4.21 8.13
CA VAL A 66 29.44 2.92 7.99
C VAL A 66 28.04 3.14 7.42
N HIS A 67 27.29 4.13 7.91
CA HIS A 67 25.98 4.48 7.36
C HIS A 67 26.04 4.84 5.87
N VAL A 68 26.94 5.78 5.51
CA VAL A 68 27.14 6.23 4.13
C VAL A 68 27.50 5.06 3.22
N VAL A 69 28.40 4.18 3.65
CA VAL A 69 28.80 3.00 2.87
C VAL A 69 27.64 2.03 2.72
N SER A 70 26.89 1.73 3.78
CA SER A 70 25.73 0.84 3.73
C SER A 70 24.66 1.37 2.77
N VAL A 71 24.28 2.65 2.91
CA VAL A 71 23.29 3.30 2.05
C VAL A 71 23.78 3.38 0.60
N TYR A 72 25.05 3.70 0.37
CA TYR A 72 25.63 3.74 -0.97
C TYR A 72 25.66 2.37 -1.64
N LEU A 73 26.04 1.31 -0.92
CA LEU A 73 26.04 -0.06 -1.44
C LEU A 73 24.61 -0.52 -1.77
N GLU A 74 23.64 -0.23 -0.90
CA GLU A 74 22.23 -0.56 -1.14
C GLU A 74 21.65 0.23 -2.34
N PHE A 75 21.98 1.52 -2.43
CA PHE A 75 21.61 2.36 -3.58
C PHE A 75 22.20 1.82 -4.89
N ARG A 76 23.48 1.44 -4.89
CA ARG A 76 24.15 0.87 -6.07
C ARG A 76 23.56 -0.48 -6.47
N ARG A 77 23.25 -1.34 -5.50
CA ARG A 77 22.61 -2.65 -5.72
C ARG A 77 21.25 -2.49 -6.43
N ARG A 78 20.42 -1.56 -5.94
CA ARG A 78 19.10 -1.26 -6.55
C ARG A 78 19.22 -0.61 -7.92
N GLY A 79 20.18 0.30 -8.10
CA GLY A 79 20.45 0.95 -9.40
C GLY A 79 20.87 -0.04 -10.49
N TYR A 80 21.65 -1.08 -10.14
CA TYR A 80 22.05 -2.12 -11.08
C TYR A 80 20.88 -3.01 -11.51
N GLY A 81 20.02 -3.40 -10.55
CA GLY A 81 18.83 -4.23 -10.82
C GLY A 81 17.81 -3.54 -11.74
N GLN A 82 17.66 -2.22 -11.64
CA GLN A 82 16.77 -1.46 -12.52
C GLN A 82 17.32 -1.27 -13.95
N SER A 83 18.66 -1.16 -14.10
CA SER A 83 19.29 -1.06 -15.43
C SER A 83 19.28 -2.37 -16.22
N LEU A 84 19.31 -3.51 -15.53
CA LEU A 84 19.24 -4.84 -16.16
C LEU A 84 17.86 -5.10 -16.80
N PHE A 85 16.82 -4.40 -16.36
CA PHE A 85 15.45 -4.51 -16.90
C PHE A 85 15.10 -3.46 -17.98
N THR A 86 15.91 -2.42 -18.17
CA THR A 86 15.58 -1.28 -19.06
C THR A 86 16.47 -1.15 -20.29
N GLY A 87 17.41 -2.08 -20.51
CA GLY A 87 18.13 -2.20 -21.79
C GLY A 87 17.39 -3.10 -22.78
N GLU A 88 16.82 -2.53 -23.84
CA GLU A 88 16.32 -3.27 -25.01
C GLU A 88 17.42 -4.15 -25.64
N GLY A 89 17.08 -5.40 -25.97
CA GLY A 89 17.86 -6.21 -26.92
C GLY A 89 18.03 -7.68 -26.55
N VAL A 90 17.24 -8.53 -27.20
CA VAL A 90 17.43 -9.97 -27.43
C VAL A 90 18.85 -10.51 -27.15
N LEU A 91 19.00 -11.37 -26.15
CA LEU A 91 19.77 -12.61 -26.30
C LEU A 91 19.34 -13.63 -25.23
N ARG A 92 18.65 -14.69 -25.66
CA ARG A 92 18.60 -15.95 -24.90
C ARG A 92 20.02 -16.54 -24.86
N PRO A 93 20.65 -16.76 -23.70
CA PRO A 93 21.81 -17.62 -23.65
C PRO A 93 21.31 -19.06 -23.54
N THR A 94 21.21 -19.73 -24.69
CA THR A 94 21.28 -21.19 -24.73
C THR A 94 22.73 -21.62 -24.58
N LEU A 95 22.94 -22.62 -23.73
CA LEU A 95 24.15 -23.42 -23.52
C LEU A 95 25.28 -22.83 -22.66
N ASP A 96 25.29 -23.34 -21.42
CA ASP A 96 26.39 -24.12 -20.84
C ASP A 96 27.75 -23.41 -20.71
N SER A 97 27.92 -22.69 -19.60
CA SER A 97 29.24 -22.43 -19.04
C SER A 97 29.14 -22.22 -17.52
N SER A 98 29.86 -23.06 -16.79
CA SER A 98 29.93 -23.24 -15.35
C SER A 98 30.50 -22.04 -14.58
N TYR A 99 29.85 -20.88 -14.66
CA TYR A 99 30.08 -19.77 -13.75
C TYR A 99 28.73 -19.24 -13.29
N ILE A 100 28.10 -20.00 -12.39
CA ILE A 100 27.09 -19.43 -11.50
C ILE A 100 27.80 -18.27 -10.81
N THR A 101 27.50 -17.04 -11.24
CA THR A 101 27.88 -15.84 -10.51
C THR A 101 27.38 -16.04 -9.10
N LEU A 102 28.30 -16.06 -8.14
CA LEU A 102 28.07 -16.27 -6.71
C LEU A 102 27.04 -15.28 -6.11
N ALA A 103 26.61 -14.29 -6.90
CA ALA A 103 25.53 -13.35 -6.61
C ALA A 103 24.11 -13.96 -6.69
N ASP A 104 23.90 -15.07 -7.40
CA ASP A 104 22.55 -15.61 -7.67
C ASP A 104 22.08 -16.67 -6.66
N LEU A 105 22.99 -17.22 -5.85
CA LEU A 105 22.68 -18.17 -4.76
C LEU A 105 22.66 -17.53 -3.37
N THR A 106 23.03 -16.26 -3.24
CA THR A 106 23.03 -15.53 -1.96
C THR A 106 21.97 -14.43 -1.77
N PRO A 107 20.98 -14.16 -2.67
CA PRO A 107 20.17 -12.95 -2.56
C PRO A 107 19.41 -12.89 -1.23
N ASP A 108 18.94 -14.03 -0.73
CA ASP A 108 18.11 -14.11 0.48
C ASP A 108 18.93 -13.87 1.78
N ARG A 109 20.13 -14.45 1.85
CA ARG A 109 21.01 -14.30 3.02
C ARG A 109 21.66 -12.91 3.08
N THR A 110 22.03 -12.32 1.94
CA THR A 110 22.59 -10.96 1.90
C THR A 110 21.55 -9.91 2.24
N SER A 111 20.30 -10.07 1.76
CA SER A 111 19.18 -9.15 2.03
C SER A 111 18.84 -9.08 3.53
N TYR A 112 18.79 -10.25 4.19
CA TYR A 112 18.58 -10.32 5.64
C TYR A 112 19.72 -9.65 6.42
N VAL A 113 20.98 -9.92 6.05
CA VAL A 113 22.15 -9.35 6.70
C VAL A 113 22.20 -7.83 6.52
N THR A 114 21.89 -7.29 5.32
CA THR A 114 21.81 -5.83 5.11
C THR A 114 20.73 -5.16 5.95
N LYS A 115 19.53 -5.76 6.04
CA LYS A 115 18.44 -5.24 6.87
C LYS A 115 18.79 -5.26 8.37
N LEU A 116 19.50 -6.30 8.81
CA LEU A 116 19.98 -6.38 10.19
C LEU A 116 21.10 -5.37 10.47
N MET A 117 21.99 -5.14 9.51
CA MET A 117 23.05 -4.12 9.61
C MET A 117 22.45 -2.71 9.69
N ASP A 118 21.41 -2.40 8.91
CA ASP A 118 20.77 -1.07 8.93
C ASP A 118 20.10 -0.76 10.28
N SER A 119 19.34 -1.73 10.81
CA SER A 119 18.69 -1.57 12.12
C SER A 119 19.70 -1.53 13.26
N ALA A 120 20.74 -2.37 13.24
CA ALA A 120 21.81 -2.37 14.23
C ALA A 120 22.62 -1.06 14.20
N ASN A 121 22.98 -0.56 13.01
CA ASN A 121 23.74 0.68 12.86
C ASN A 121 22.98 1.88 13.43
N THR A 122 21.67 1.94 13.20
CA THR A 122 20.80 2.98 13.78
C THR A 122 20.81 2.93 15.30
N MET A 123 20.64 1.75 15.89
CA MET A 123 20.64 1.58 17.35
C MET A 123 21.99 1.93 17.98
N VAL A 124 23.10 1.51 17.36
CA VAL A 124 24.46 1.83 17.83
C VAL A 124 24.73 3.34 17.71
N SER A 125 24.29 3.97 16.62
CA SER A 125 24.45 5.42 16.42
C SER A 125 23.70 6.23 17.47
N LEU A 126 22.46 5.86 17.79
CA LEU A 126 21.68 6.50 18.86
C LEU A 126 22.36 6.35 20.22
N PHE A 127 22.82 5.15 20.56
CA PHE A 127 23.51 4.90 21.83
C PHE A 127 24.81 5.70 21.95
N TRP A 128 25.62 5.73 20.87
CA TRP A 128 26.86 6.50 20.83
C TRP A 128 26.63 8.01 20.91
N TRP A 129 25.56 8.50 20.31
CA TRP A 129 25.13 9.89 20.41
C TRP A 129 24.77 10.26 21.85
N ILE A 130 24.01 9.41 22.56
CA ILE A 130 23.65 9.62 23.97
C ILE A 130 24.89 9.68 24.86
N ILE A 131 25.87 8.80 24.64
CA ILE A 131 27.14 8.81 25.38
C ILE A 131 27.88 10.14 25.18
N GLY A 132 27.91 10.65 23.95
CA GLY A 132 28.49 11.94 23.62
C GLY A 132 27.85 13.10 24.37
N PHE A 133 26.52 13.16 24.30
CA PHE A 133 25.74 14.15 25.03
C PHE A 133 26.02 14.09 26.53
N TYR A 134 26.08 12.88 27.10
CA TYR A 134 26.43 12.68 28.51
C TYR A 134 27.84 13.19 28.84
N TRP A 135 28.85 12.87 28.02
CA TRP A 135 30.23 13.34 28.25
C TRP A 135 30.38 14.85 28.14
N VAL A 136 29.70 15.49 27.19
CA VAL A 136 29.71 16.96 27.06
C VAL A 136 28.99 17.61 28.26
N CYS A 137 27.84 17.07 28.68
CA CYS A 137 27.09 17.60 29.81
C CYS A 137 27.80 17.39 31.17
N THR A 138 28.47 16.25 31.36
CA THR A 138 29.20 15.95 32.61
C THR A 138 30.58 16.59 32.67
N GLY A 139 31.22 16.83 31.52
CA GLY A 139 32.52 17.49 31.44
C GLY A 139 32.52 18.94 31.93
N GLY A 140 31.38 19.63 31.81
CA GLY A 140 31.07 20.91 32.48
C GLY A 140 32.24 21.89 32.57
N GLN A 141 32.46 22.42 33.77
CA GLN A 141 33.47 23.46 34.04
C GLN A 141 34.93 22.99 33.85
N ARG A 142 35.23 21.71 34.10
CA ARG A 142 36.60 21.17 33.95
C ARG A 142 37.08 21.21 32.50
N MET A 143 36.18 20.91 31.56
CA MET A 143 36.48 20.96 30.12
C MET A 143 36.74 22.36 29.59
N VAL A 144 36.02 23.36 30.13
CA VAL A 144 36.16 24.76 29.76
C VAL A 144 37.54 25.29 30.13
N ASP A 145 38.10 24.83 31.25
CA ASP A 145 39.40 25.29 31.74
C ASP A 145 40.58 24.58 31.05
N GLU A 146 40.44 23.30 30.70
CA GLU A 146 41.53 22.50 30.11
C GLU A 146 41.58 22.49 28.58
N SER A 147 40.41 22.50 27.92
CA SER A 147 40.28 22.36 26.46
C SER A 147 39.07 23.13 25.90
N PRO A 148 39.11 24.48 25.99
CA PRO A 148 37.95 25.31 25.67
C PRO A 148 37.53 25.19 24.21
N GLN A 149 38.46 25.11 23.25
CA GLN A 149 38.09 25.07 21.84
C GLN A 149 37.38 23.77 21.50
N LEU A 150 37.90 22.63 21.96
CA LEU A 150 37.27 21.33 21.74
C LEU A 150 35.87 21.28 22.37
N TYR A 151 35.71 21.80 23.59
CA TYR A 151 34.42 21.81 24.28
C TYR A 151 33.36 22.62 23.52
N TRP A 152 33.66 23.87 23.14
CA TRP A 152 32.70 24.73 22.43
C TRP A 152 32.40 24.20 21.03
N LEU A 153 33.40 23.66 20.31
CA LEU A 153 33.18 23.04 19.02
C LEU A 153 32.26 21.81 19.12
N CYS A 154 32.43 20.96 20.14
CA CYS A 154 31.53 19.84 20.41
C CYS A 154 30.10 20.27 20.76
N ILE A 155 29.93 21.33 21.55
CA ILE A 155 28.61 21.88 21.87
C ILE A 155 27.92 22.40 20.62
N VAL A 156 28.63 23.19 19.80
CA VAL A 156 28.08 23.75 18.57
C VAL A 156 27.67 22.62 17.63
N PHE A 157 28.51 21.59 17.49
CA PHE A 157 28.21 20.39 16.72
C PHE A 157 26.92 19.71 17.21
N LEU A 158 26.85 19.35 18.49
CA LEU A 158 25.65 18.72 19.08
C LEU A 158 24.39 19.59 18.97
N ALA A 159 24.53 20.92 19.09
CA ALA A 159 23.41 21.83 18.96
C ALA A 159 22.84 21.84 17.53
N PHE A 160 23.69 21.82 16.51
CA PHE A 160 23.26 21.67 15.11
C PHE A 160 22.58 20.32 14.87
N ASP A 161 23.14 19.22 15.39
CA ASP A 161 22.55 17.89 15.29
C ASP A 161 21.13 17.86 15.89
N VAL A 162 20.97 18.36 17.13
CA VAL A 162 19.68 18.41 17.82
C VAL A 162 18.68 19.29 17.07
N PHE A 163 19.09 20.49 16.65
CA PHE A 163 18.23 21.40 15.90
C PHE A 163 17.68 20.72 14.64
N PHE A 164 18.53 19.99 13.92
CA PHE A 164 18.13 19.31 12.70
C PHE A 164 17.17 18.14 12.96
N VAL A 165 17.42 17.32 13.98
CA VAL A 165 16.49 16.23 14.39
C VAL A 165 15.11 16.81 14.71
N ILE A 166 15.05 17.93 15.45
CA ILE A 166 13.80 18.61 15.76
C ILE A 166 13.14 19.15 14.48
N PHE A 167 13.89 19.79 13.60
CA PHE A 167 13.39 20.30 12.33
C PHE A 167 12.77 19.20 11.47
N LEU A 168 13.47 18.06 11.30
CA LEU A 168 12.96 16.91 10.57
C LEU A 168 11.70 16.32 11.19
N LEU A 169 11.64 16.23 12.53
CA LEU A 169 10.44 15.77 13.23
C LEU A 169 9.25 16.69 12.96
N VAL A 170 9.44 18.01 13.07
CA VAL A 170 8.40 19.00 12.79
C VAL A 170 7.95 18.92 11.33
N LEU A 171 8.88 18.80 10.39
CA LEU A 171 8.58 18.66 8.97
C LEU A 171 7.79 17.37 8.68
N ALA A 172 8.20 16.23 9.25
CA ALA A 172 7.49 14.96 9.11
C ALA A 172 6.07 15.03 9.69
N CYS A 173 5.91 15.67 10.86
CA CYS A 173 4.60 15.93 11.45
C CYS A 173 3.75 16.85 10.55
N ALA A 174 4.33 17.91 9.98
CA ALA A 174 3.62 18.82 9.09
C ALA A 174 3.17 18.12 7.79
N ILE A 175 4.02 17.28 7.19
CA ILE A 175 3.68 16.46 6.03
C ILE A 175 2.58 15.46 6.40
N GLY A 176 2.72 14.77 7.54
CA GLY A 176 1.71 13.83 8.04
C GLY A 176 0.36 14.50 8.24
N LEU A 177 0.33 15.66 8.89
CA LEU A 177 -0.88 16.47 9.05
C LEU A 177 -1.45 16.92 7.71
N GLY A 178 -0.60 17.40 6.79
CA GLY A 178 -1.01 17.79 5.44
C GLY A 178 -1.68 16.64 4.69
N ILE A 179 -1.07 15.45 4.71
CA ILE A 179 -1.65 14.24 4.11
C ILE A 179 -2.98 13.89 4.79
N CYS A 180 -3.03 13.86 6.13
CA CYS A 180 -4.24 13.55 6.88
C CYS A 180 -5.38 14.56 6.64
N CYS A 181 -5.07 15.83 6.39
CA CYS A 181 -6.07 16.86 6.08
C CYS A 181 -6.49 16.84 4.62
N CYS A 182 -5.57 16.57 3.69
CA CYS A 182 -5.85 16.53 2.26
C CYS A 182 -6.53 15.23 1.83
N PHE A 183 -6.26 14.10 2.49
CA PHE A 183 -6.77 12.80 2.09
C PHE A 183 -8.31 12.69 2.15
N PRO A 184 -9.01 13.14 3.22
CA PRO A 184 -10.47 13.19 3.24
C PRO A 184 -11.05 14.08 2.13
N CYS A 185 -10.40 15.22 1.85
CA CYS A 185 -10.83 16.14 0.80
C CYS A 185 -10.65 15.52 -0.60
N ILE A 186 -9.51 14.87 -0.85
CA ILE A 186 -9.25 14.18 -2.12
C ILE A 186 -10.24 13.03 -2.30
N ILE A 187 -10.51 12.23 -1.26
CA ILE A 187 -11.52 11.16 -1.32
C ILE A 187 -12.91 11.73 -1.60
N ALA A 188 -13.30 12.81 -0.92
CA ALA A 188 -14.61 13.44 -1.16
C ALA A 188 -14.74 13.94 -2.60
N VAL A 189 -13.71 14.59 -3.13
CA VAL A 189 -13.68 15.03 -4.53
C VAL A 189 -13.73 13.85 -5.49
N LEU A 190 -12.94 12.79 -5.25
CA LEU A 190 -12.98 11.58 -6.07
C LEU A 190 -14.33 10.88 -6.01
N TYR A 191 -15.02 10.91 -4.87
CA TYR A 191 -16.36 10.34 -4.73
C TYR A 191 -17.41 11.15 -5.50
N ILE A 192 -17.29 12.48 -5.53
CA ILE A 192 -18.17 13.37 -6.29
C ILE A 192 -17.89 13.26 -7.81
N VAL A 193 -16.61 13.20 -8.20
CA VAL A 193 -16.17 13.15 -9.61
C VAL A 193 -16.30 11.75 -10.20
N ALA A 194 -16.24 10.70 -9.39
CA ALA A 194 -16.70 9.36 -9.77
C ALA A 194 -18.22 9.40 -9.89
N ASP A 195 -18.70 10.00 -10.97
CA ASP A 195 -20.08 10.21 -11.37
C ASP A 195 -20.81 8.86 -11.47
N LYS A 196 -21.15 8.28 -10.32
CA LYS A 196 -22.23 7.31 -10.23
C LYS A 196 -23.53 8.10 -10.35
N LYS A 197 -23.79 8.62 -11.56
CA LYS A 197 -25.10 9.11 -11.92
C LYS A 197 -26.06 7.93 -11.76
N GLY A 198 -26.86 7.99 -10.69
CA GLY A 198 -27.97 7.08 -10.51
C GLY A 198 -28.93 7.19 -11.69
N ALA A 199 -29.68 6.13 -11.94
CA ALA A 199 -30.71 6.15 -12.96
C ALA A 199 -31.87 7.06 -12.52
N ALA A 200 -32.48 7.80 -13.46
CA ALA A 200 -33.71 8.52 -13.18
C ALA A 200 -34.84 7.52 -12.87
N LYS A 201 -35.83 7.94 -12.08
CA LYS A 201 -36.99 7.09 -11.73
C LYS A 201 -37.68 6.52 -12.97
N GLU A 202 -37.84 7.35 -13.99
CA GLU A 202 -38.42 6.96 -15.28
C GLU A 202 -37.64 5.86 -16.02
N ASP A 203 -36.33 5.77 -15.81
CA ASP A 203 -35.49 4.75 -16.46
C ASP A 203 -35.50 3.44 -15.70
N VAL A 204 -35.62 3.50 -14.37
CA VAL A 204 -35.80 2.31 -13.53
C VAL A 204 -37.17 1.67 -13.76
N GLU A 205 -38.22 2.49 -13.92
CA GLU A 205 -39.59 2.01 -14.16
C GLU A 205 -39.76 1.30 -15.51
N LYS A 206 -38.93 1.61 -16.52
CA LYS A 206 -38.93 0.92 -17.82
C LYS A 206 -38.37 -0.50 -17.79
N LEU A 207 -37.67 -0.88 -16.71
CA LEU A 207 -37.09 -2.22 -16.58
C LEU A 207 -38.18 -3.27 -16.38
N SER A 208 -37.97 -4.48 -16.92
CA SER A 208 -38.93 -5.57 -16.84
C SER A 208 -39.20 -5.97 -15.39
N LYS A 209 -40.49 -6.12 -15.07
CA LYS A 209 -41.01 -6.48 -13.74
C LYS A 209 -41.74 -7.80 -13.81
N TYR A 210 -41.44 -8.70 -12.88
CA TYR A 210 -42.00 -10.03 -12.77
C TYR A 210 -42.60 -10.24 -11.38
N ILE A 211 -43.61 -11.10 -11.30
CA ILE A 211 -44.14 -11.62 -10.03
C ILE A 211 -43.68 -13.06 -9.90
N PHE A 212 -43.04 -13.38 -8.78
CA PHE A 212 -42.61 -14.75 -8.46
C PHE A 212 -43.75 -15.55 -7.82
N GLN A 213 -43.89 -16.80 -8.25
CA GLN A 213 -44.78 -17.79 -7.66
C GLN A 213 -44.00 -19.08 -7.42
N ARG A 214 -43.90 -19.49 -6.16
CA ARG A 214 -43.28 -20.73 -5.72
C ARG A 214 -44.11 -21.92 -6.21
N ASN A 215 -43.43 -22.93 -6.72
CA ASN A 215 -44.10 -24.15 -7.13
C ASN A 215 -44.30 -25.06 -5.90
N ASP A 216 -45.47 -25.00 -5.28
CA ASP A 216 -45.78 -25.74 -4.06
C ASP A 216 -46.14 -27.22 -4.37
N CYS A 217 -45.17 -27.96 -4.91
CA CYS A 217 -45.25 -29.42 -5.04
C CYS A 217 -44.25 -30.07 -4.08
N THR A 218 -44.43 -29.83 -2.77
CA THR A 218 -43.65 -30.52 -1.73
C THR A 218 -44.50 -31.39 -0.82
N GLU A 219 -45.35 -32.26 -1.39
CA GLU A 219 -45.78 -33.47 -0.68
C GLU A 219 -45.96 -34.66 -1.65
N LYS A 220 -44.83 -35.28 -2.06
CA LYS A 220 -44.58 -36.75 -1.98
C LYS A 220 -43.48 -37.21 -2.94
N LYS A 221 -42.42 -37.73 -2.31
CA LYS A 221 -41.58 -38.87 -2.70
C LYS A 221 -40.82 -38.80 -4.04
N CYS A 222 -39.50 -38.61 -3.94
CA CYS A 222 -38.52 -38.81 -5.01
C CYS A 222 -38.72 -40.16 -5.72
N THR A 223 -38.61 -40.16 -7.06
CA THR A 223 -37.87 -41.18 -7.83
C THR A 223 -37.77 -40.76 -9.30
N SER A 224 -36.61 -41.05 -9.90
CA SER A 224 -36.22 -40.91 -11.31
C SER A 224 -35.53 -39.60 -11.73
N GLU A 225 -34.52 -39.80 -12.55
CA GLU A 225 -33.42 -38.92 -12.90
C GLU A 225 -33.79 -37.86 -13.95
N ASN A 226 -33.07 -36.74 -13.92
CA ASN A 226 -32.95 -35.72 -14.97
C ASN A 226 -34.19 -34.86 -15.30
N GLN A 227 -34.72 -34.15 -14.31
CA GLN A 227 -35.38 -32.85 -14.53
C GLN A 227 -35.11 -31.95 -13.32
N GLY A 228 -34.47 -30.79 -13.56
CA GLY A 228 -33.98 -29.91 -12.51
C GLY A 228 -35.07 -29.51 -11.50
N THR A 229 -34.70 -29.41 -10.24
CA THR A 229 -35.56 -28.88 -9.18
C THR A 229 -35.77 -27.38 -9.46
N PHE A 230 -37.00 -26.97 -9.77
CA PHE A 230 -37.34 -25.56 -10.00
C PHE A 230 -37.99 -24.98 -8.75
N ALA A 231 -37.56 -23.79 -8.33
CA ALA A 231 -38.11 -23.10 -7.16
C ALA A 231 -39.51 -22.52 -7.41
N GLY A 232 -39.75 -22.06 -8.64
CA GLY A 232 -40.99 -21.38 -8.98
C GLY A 232 -41.01 -20.87 -10.42
N PHE A 233 -42.07 -20.15 -10.74
CA PHE A 233 -42.30 -19.52 -12.04
C PHE A 233 -42.38 -18.00 -11.86
N MET A 234 -41.87 -17.26 -12.83
CA MET A 234 -42.00 -15.81 -12.88
C MET A 234 -42.92 -15.41 -14.04
N THR A 235 -43.85 -14.50 -13.75
CA THR A 235 -44.79 -13.97 -14.74
C THR A 235 -44.57 -12.47 -14.93
N LEU A 236 -44.44 -12.01 -16.17
CA LEU A 236 -44.24 -10.60 -16.51
C LEU A 236 -45.48 -9.76 -16.15
N CYS A 237 -45.29 -8.61 -15.51
CA CYS A 237 -46.37 -7.66 -15.24
C CYS A 237 -46.75 -6.87 -16.51
N GLY A 238 -48.00 -6.98 -16.97
CA GLY A 238 -48.61 -6.03 -17.91
C GLY A 238 -48.58 -6.40 -19.40
N GLY A 239 -48.46 -7.69 -19.77
CA GLY A 239 -48.60 -8.15 -21.16
C GLY A 239 -49.99 -8.75 -21.48
N ASP A 240 -50.60 -8.35 -22.59
CA ASP A 240 -51.90 -8.87 -23.10
C ASP A 240 -51.72 -10.08 -24.05
N ALA A 241 -50.83 -11.03 -23.75
CA ALA A 241 -50.55 -12.22 -24.58
C ALA A 241 -50.03 -13.40 -23.73
N PRO A 242 -50.07 -14.66 -24.22
CA PRO A 242 -50.05 -15.86 -23.38
C PRO A 242 -48.75 -15.98 -22.57
N THR A 243 -48.92 -16.37 -21.31
CA THR A 243 -47.93 -16.47 -20.24
C THR A 243 -46.65 -17.19 -20.66
N ASP A 244 -45.60 -16.42 -20.95
CA ASP A 244 -44.23 -16.93 -21.08
C ASP A 244 -43.69 -17.13 -19.64
N GLU A 245 -44.03 -18.28 -19.05
CA GLU A 245 -43.64 -18.64 -17.68
C GLU A 245 -42.14 -18.97 -17.63
N HIS A 246 -41.34 -18.07 -17.06
CA HIS A 246 -39.91 -18.33 -16.88
C HIS A 246 -39.67 -19.16 -15.62
N ARG A 247 -39.05 -20.33 -15.78
CA ARG A 247 -38.69 -21.22 -14.67
C ARG A 247 -37.41 -20.75 -13.98
N VAL A 248 -37.46 -20.59 -12.66
CA VAL A 248 -36.29 -20.23 -11.83
C VAL A 248 -35.76 -21.50 -11.14
N SER A 249 -34.45 -21.71 -11.21
CA SER A 249 -33.78 -22.78 -10.48
C SER A 249 -33.78 -22.50 -8.97
N VAL A 250 -33.56 -23.51 -8.13
CA VAL A 250 -33.41 -23.28 -6.67
C VAL A 250 -32.18 -22.45 -6.34
N ASP A 251 -31.11 -22.58 -7.13
CA ASP A 251 -29.85 -21.86 -6.89
C ASP A 251 -29.93 -20.38 -7.29
N ASP A 252 -30.84 -20.01 -8.20
CA ASP A 252 -31.03 -18.62 -8.67
C ASP A 252 -32.20 -17.89 -7.97
N ALA A 253 -32.91 -18.55 -7.04
CA ALA A 253 -34.10 -18.03 -6.38
C ALA A 253 -33.80 -17.20 -5.11
N GLU A 254 -32.72 -16.42 -5.11
CA GLU A 254 -32.30 -15.57 -4.00
C GLU A 254 -31.90 -14.16 -4.47
N CYS A 255 -32.31 -13.14 -3.74
CA CYS A 255 -31.90 -11.77 -3.98
C CYS A 255 -30.52 -11.51 -3.38
N SER A 256 -29.50 -11.27 -4.22
CA SER A 256 -28.14 -11.04 -3.73
C SER A 256 -27.93 -9.69 -2.99
N ILE A 257 -28.97 -8.84 -2.88
CA ILE A 257 -28.90 -7.56 -2.15
C ILE A 257 -29.33 -7.74 -0.68
N CYS A 258 -30.44 -8.44 -0.44
CA CYS A 258 -30.96 -8.72 0.90
C CYS A 258 -30.64 -10.13 1.41
N LEU A 259 -30.04 -10.98 0.56
CA LEU A 259 -29.68 -12.36 0.86
C LEU A 259 -30.87 -13.21 1.31
N SER A 260 -32.05 -12.92 0.73
CA SER A 260 -33.32 -13.58 1.06
C SER A 260 -33.86 -14.28 -0.17
N THR A 261 -34.42 -15.48 0.04
CA THR A 261 -35.07 -16.25 -1.02
C THR A 261 -36.36 -15.56 -1.49
N TYR A 262 -36.77 -15.83 -2.72
CA TYR A 262 -38.01 -15.27 -3.26
C TYR A 262 -39.25 -15.99 -2.70
N ASP A 263 -40.25 -15.21 -2.32
CA ASP A 263 -41.53 -15.65 -1.79
C ASP A 263 -42.68 -15.39 -2.78
N ASP A 264 -43.81 -16.08 -2.57
CA ASP A 264 -45.00 -15.93 -3.39
C ASP A 264 -45.50 -14.48 -3.43
N GLY A 265 -45.65 -13.94 -4.63
CA GLY A 265 -46.08 -12.57 -4.84
C GLY A 265 -44.95 -11.54 -4.82
N ASP A 266 -43.69 -11.96 -4.63
CA ASP A 266 -42.55 -11.05 -4.69
C ASP A 266 -42.42 -10.39 -6.05
N GLU A 267 -42.24 -9.07 -6.03
CA GLU A 267 -41.98 -8.27 -7.22
C GLU A 267 -40.48 -8.26 -7.52
N LEU A 268 -40.12 -8.87 -8.62
CA LEU A 268 -38.74 -8.98 -9.10
C LEU A 268 -38.53 -8.06 -10.29
N ARG A 269 -37.33 -7.49 -10.38
CA ARG A 269 -36.90 -6.68 -11.50
C ARG A 269 -35.69 -7.34 -12.16
N GLU A 270 -35.78 -7.52 -13.46
CA GLU A 270 -34.68 -8.01 -14.28
C GLU A 270 -33.92 -6.82 -14.89
N LEU A 271 -32.60 -6.81 -14.76
CA LEU A 271 -31.76 -5.82 -15.44
C LEU A 271 -31.45 -6.28 -16.88
N PRO A 272 -31.03 -5.39 -17.80
CA PRO A 272 -30.67 -5.77 -19.18
C PRO A 272 -29.50 -6.76 -19.30
N CYS A 273 -28.80 -7.02 -18.19
CA CYS A 273 -27.76 -8.03 -18.08
C CYS A 273 -28.27 -9.43 -17.69
N GLY A 274 -29.58 -9.59 -17.45
CA GLY A 274 -30.25 -10.85 -17.10
C GLY A 274 -30.30 -11.18 -15.60
N HIS A 275 -29.77 -10.32 -14.72
CA HIS A 275 -29.80 -10.56 -13.27
C HIS A 275 -31.11 -10.08 -12.64
N LEU A 276 -31.62 -10.86 -11.68
CA LEU A 276 -32.88 -10.64 -10.97
C LEU A 276 -32.65 -10.20 -9.53
N PHE A 277 -33.49 -9.29 -9.05
CA PHE A 277 -33.49 -8.79 -7.68
C PHE A 277 -34.91 -8.36 -7.28
N HIS A 278 -35.21 -8.29 -5.99
CA HIS A 278 -36.43 -7.61 -5.52
C HIS A 278 -36.46 -6.15 -5.98
N CYS A 279 -37.58 -5.69 -6.53
CA CYS A 279 -37.81 -4.29 -6.91
C CYS A 279 -37.34 -3.28 -5.85
N PRO A 280 -37.77 -3.35 -4.56
CA PRO A 280 -37.34 -2.38 -3.55
C PRO A 280 -35.83 -2.38 -3.28
N CYS A 281 -35.17 -3.54 -3.43
CA CYS A 281 -33.74 -3.68 -3.18
C CYS A 281 -32.92 -3.03 -4.31
N ILE A 282 -33.25 -3.38 -5.55
CA ILE A 282 -32.50 -2.89 -6.71
C ILE A 282 -32.83 -1.44 -7.06
N ASP A 283 -34.07 -0.98 -6.85
CA ASP A 283 -34.44 0.40 -7.13
C ASP A 283 -33.62 1.37 -6.27
N LYS A 284 -33.47 1.06 -4.97
CA LYS A 284 -32.62 1.84 -4.05
C LYS A 284 -31.17 1.88 -4.53
N TRP A 285 -30.65 0.75 -5.01
CA TRP A 285 -29.30 0.66 -5.56
C TRP A 285 -29.15 1.48 -6.85
N LEU A 286 -30.09 1.38 -7.78
CA LEU A 286 -30.04 2.06 -9.08
C LEU A 286 -30.13 3.59 -8.96
N TYR A 287 -30.79 4.10 -7.92
CA TYR A 287 -30.76 5.54 -7.59
C TYR A 287 -29.40 6.04 -7.14
N MET A 288 -28.52 5.17 -6.63
CA MET A 288 -27.16 5.52 -6.23
C MET A 288 -26.12 5.16 -7.29
N SER A 289 -26.41 4.17 -8.14
CA SER A 289 -25.48 3.65 -9.15
C SER A 289 -26.27 2.94 -10.24
N ALA A 290 -26.30 3.48 -11.47
CA ALA A 290 -27.00 2.89 -12.62
C ALA A 290 -26.32 1.60 -13.18
N THR A 291 -25.76 0.76 -12.31
CA THR A 291 -24.95 -0.42 -12.66
C THR A 291 -25.42 -1.64 -11.86
N CYS A 292 -25.43 -2.82 -12.48
CA CYS A 292 -25.75 -4.07 -11.81
C CYS A 292 -24.81 -4.35 -10.60
N PRO A 293 -25.33 -4.72 -9.41
CA PRO A 293 -24.51 -5.09 -8.26
C PRO A 293 -23.55 -6.27 -8.53
N LEU A 294 -23.99 -7.24 -9.34
CA LEU A 294 -23.28 -8.48 -9.62
C LEU A 294 -22.21 -8.29 -10.71
N CYS A 295 -22.60 -7.83 -11.89
CA CYS A 295 -21.68 -7.75 -13.05
C CYS A 295 -21.13 -6.35 -13.36
N LYS A 296 -21.52 -5.32 -12.58
CA LYS A 296 -21.12 -3.91 -12.76
C LYS A 296 -21.47 -3.27 -14.11
N ARG A 297 -22.22 -3.96 -14.98
CA ARG A 297 -22.69 -3.40 -16.26
C ARG A 297 -23.75 -2.32 -16.04
N ASN A 298 -23.70 -1.27 -16.85
CA ASN A 298 -24.66 -0.17 -16.81
C ASN A 298 -26.02 -0.60 -17.38
N ILE A 299 -27.12 -0.16 -16.78
CA ILE A 299 -28.49 -0.45 -17.25
C ILE A 299 -28.84 0.24 -18.59
N PHE A 300 -28.06 1.23 -19.02
CA PHE A 300 -28.23 1.92 -20.31
C PHE A 300 -27.46 1.25 -21.47
N GLY A 301 -26.64 0.23 -21.17
CA GLY A 301 -25.86 -0.50 -22.18
C GLY A 301 -26.66 -1.65 -22.77
N ALA A 302 -26.84 -1.62 -24.10
CA ALA A 302 -27.59 -2.62 -24.85
C ALA A 302 -27.15 -4.07 -24.55
N SER A 303 -28.16 -4.93 -24.47
CA SER A 303 -28.09 -6.38 -24.39
C SER A 303 -27.10 -6.97 -25.40
N SER A 304 -26.04 -7.60 -24.90
CA SER A 304 -25.35 -8.67 -25.62
C SER A 304 -24.84 -9.72 -24.64
N CYS A 305 -25.57 -10.84 -24.65
CA CYS A 305 -25.16 -12.21 -24.36
C CYS A 305 -24.50 -12.48 -22.99
N CYS A 306 -25.31 -12.85 -22.00
CA CYS A 306 -24.92 -13.91 -21.06
C CYS A 306 -25.48 -15.23 -21.62
N GLY A 307 -24.63 -15.98 -22.31
CA GLY A 307 -24.82 -17.41 -22.50
C GLY A 307 -23.74 -18.13 -21.70
N GLY A 308 -24.16 -19.03 -20.82
CA GLY A 308 -23.31 -20.04 -20.19
C GLY A 308 -22.83 -19.69 -18.78
N VAL A 309 -23.33 -20.43 -17.78
CA VAL A 309 -22.61 -21.60 -17.26
C VAL A 309 -23.61 -22.73 -17.10
#